data_AF-A0A3B8V0N3-F1
#
_entry.id   AF-A0A3B8V0N3-F1
#
_cell.length_a   1.000
_cell.length_b   1.000
_cell.length_c   1.000
_cell.angle_alpha   90.00
_cell.angle_beta   90.00
_cell.angle_gamma   90.00
#
_symmetry.space_group_name_H-M   'P 1'
#
loop_
_entity.id
_entity.type
_entity.pdbx_description
1 polymer ?
#
loop_
_entity_poly.entity_id
_entity_poly.type
_entity_poly.pdbx_seq_one_letter_code
_entity_poly.pdbx_strand_id
1 'polypeptide(L)'
;MTNRILRSRAVVAFLASFAATNLSTASRSAPSPTPIDQPKWNVKTTVGPDADTGGWFLNLGRTGIRAKILPEFPTEFLVTYVFPDSPAAGVIRSGDRIVGAGGRPFETPHVFGYGVGKFGYDGPMRDLATAMERAEAKLGRLSLAIVREDRPLDVEVEIGFNYGAYAPGFPNDCDKTDRILRETIPWIAERQRTDGLWSDRPHLNAFAMLALLANDRPVDRDAIERAARAMAADTDDSIEYQGLDCWKHTLYGICLAEYHLATKAPWALDELREIDRWLRAAQMENGGWGHRPANRPGGNGYGAINILTMQAKIAWALMRECGVEIDEDRFRRAHDFVVRGTGDNGYVWYADGGRDNPGYADMGRTGAAALAHAQTPDEPA
;
A
#
# COMPACT_ATOMS: atom_id res chain seq x y z
N MET A 1 0.83 26.08 17.32
CA MET A 1 1.72 24.89 17.30
C MET A 1 0.93 23.57 17.27
N THR A 2 -0.13 23.42 18.05
CA THR A 2 -0.97 22.20 18.11
C THR A 2 -1.67 21.86 16.78
N ASN A 3 -2.10 22.85 15.99
CA ASN A 3 -2.73 22.63 14.67
C ASN A 3 -1.77 22.14 13.55
N ARG A 4 -0.45 22.31 13.69
CA ARG A 4 0.52 21.91 12.64
C ARG A 4 0.95 20.45 12.79
N ILE A 5 1.07 19.97 14.03
CA ILE A 5 1.23 18.54 14.36
C ILE A 5 -0.02 17.73 13.93
N LEU A 6 -1.22 18.32 14.00
CA LEU A 6 -2.45 17.70 13.48
C LEU A 6 -2.49 17.60 11.95
N ARG A 7 -1.92 18.57 11.21
CA ARG A 7 -1.82 18.51 9.74
C ARG A 7 -0.79 17.49 9.24
N SER A 8 0.39 17.42 9.87
CA SER A 8 1.37 16.37 9.54
C SER A 8 0.88 14.98 9.97
N ARG A 9 0.23 14.87 11.14
CA ARG A 9 -0.41 13.61 11.56
C ARG A 9 -1.50 13.15 10.61
N ALA A 10 -2.30 14.04 10.02
CA ALA A 10 -3.33 13.65 9.05
C ALA A 10 -2.73 13.09 7.75
N VAL A 11 -1.65 13.70 7.23
CA VAL A 11 -0.96 13.22 6.03
C VAL A 11 -0.23 11.90 6.30
N VAL A 12 0.46 11.80 7.44
CA VAL A 12 1.25 10.60 7.75
C VAL A 12 0.38 9.44 8.28
N ALA A 13 -0.74 9.71 8.97
CA ALA A 13 -1.73 8.68 9.33
C ALA A 13 -2.49 8.13 8.10
N PHE A 14 -2.69 8.96 7.06
CA PHE A 14 -3.23 8.50 5.77
C PHE A 14 -2.26 7.54 5.07
N LEU A 15 -0.94 7.83 5.13
CA LEU A 15 0.12 6.95 4.59
C LEU A 15 0.24 5.62 5.34
N ALA A 16 0.15 5.64 6.68
CA ALA A 16 0.23 4.43 7.51
C ALA A 16 -0.97 3.49 7.32
N SER A 17 -2.18 4.04 7.09
CA SER A 17 -3.40 3.25 6.89
C SER A 17 -3.44 2.53 5.53
N PHE A 18 -2.63 2.97 4.56
CA PHE A 18 -2.57 2.38 3.21
C PHE A 18 -1.57 1.20 3.10
N ALA A 19 -0.65 1.08 4.06
CA ALA A 19 0.44 0.09 4.02
C ALA A 19 0.01 -1.35 4.39
N ALA A 20 -1.21 -1.56 4.89
CA ALA A 20 -1.62 -2.83 5.48
C ALA A 20 -2.09 -3.92 4.50
N THR A 21 -2.11 -3.70 3.17
CA THR A 21 -2.75 -4.65 2.23
C THR A 21 -1.92 -5.19 1.08
N ASN A 22 -0.62 -4.93 0.97
CA ASN A 22 0.20 -5.53 -0.10
C ASN A 22 1.51 -6.15 0.40
N LEU A 23 1.37 -7.11 1.30
CA LEU A 23 2.43 -8.08 1.62
C LEU A 23 2.23 -9.32 0.74
N SER A 24 2.73 -9.30 -0.50
CA SER A 24 3.11 -10.54 -1.19
C SER A 24 4.07 -10.29 -2.36
N THR A 25 5.06 -11.16 -2.46
CA THR A 25 6.17 -11.08 -3.40
C THR A 25 5.77 -11.58 -4.79
N ALA A 26 5.42 -10.68 -5.71
CA ALA A 26 5.38 -11.06 -7.12
C ALA A 26 6.82 -11.16 -7.67
N SER A 27 7.19 -12.33 -8.17
CA SER A 27 8.37 -12.54 -9.02
C SER A 27 8.24 -11.75 -10.33
N ARG A 28 9.38 -11.31 -10.89
CA ARG A 28 9.46 -10.59 -12.17
C ARG A 28 8.76 -11.41 -13.25
N SER A 29 7.58 -10.97 -13.68
CA SER A 29 6.95 -11.44 -14.90
C SER A 29 6.78 -10.26 -15.84
N ALA A 30 7.12 -10.48 -17.11
CA ALA A 30 6.74 -9.59 -18.19
C ALA A 30 5.23 -9.37 -18.17
N PRO A 31 4.72 -8.24 -18.72
CA PRO A 31 3.30 -7.96 -18.75
C PRO A 31 2.59 -9.10 -19.47
N SER A 32 1.75 -9.84 -18.73
CA SER A 32 0.92 -10.90 -19.30
C SER A 32 -0.12 -10.24 -20.21
N PRO A 33 -0.28 -10.70 -21.46
CA PRO A 33 -1.35 -10.22 -22.35
C PRO A 33 -2.73 -10.78 -21.96
N THR A 34 -2.80 -11.65 -20.94
CA THR A 34 -4.06 -12.18 -20.41
C THR A 34 -4.73 -11.18 -19.48
N PRO A 35 -6.05 -10.97 -19.61
CA PRO A 35 -6.80 -10.14 -18.66
C PRO A 35 -6.57 -10.61 -17.23
N ILE A 36 -6.50 -9.65 -16.31
CA ILE A 36 -6.48 -9.84 -14.85
C ILE A 36 -7.76 -10.57 -14.34
N ASP A 37 -8.68 -10.93 -15.24
CA ASP A 37 -9.94 -11.60 -14.98
C ASP A 37 -9.81 -13.05 -14.46
N GLN A 38 -8.60 -13.62 -14.37
CA GLN A 38 -8.39 -14.95 -13.79
C GLN A 38 -7.42 -14.93 -12.59
N PRO A 39 -7.90 -15.33 -11.38
CA PRO A 39 -7.05 -15.40 -10.20
C PRO A 39 -5.98 -16.50 -10.35
N LYS A 40 -4.73 -16.14 -10.07
CA LYS A 40 -3.55 -17.02 -10.22
C LYS A 40 -3.27 -17.84 -8.95
N TRP A 41 -4.17 -18.75 -8.61
CA TRP A 41 -4.11 -19.52 -7.36
C TRP A 41 -2.83 -20.35 -7.19
N ASN A 42 -2.19 -20.80 -8.26
CA ASN A 42 -1.03 -21.69 -8.19
C ASN A 42 0.33 -20.96 -8.07
N VAL A 43 0.32 -19.62 -8.01
CA VAL A 43 1.55 -18.84 -7.81
C VAL A 43 2.01 -19.00 -6.36
N LYS A 44 3.30 -19.26 -6.16
CA LYS A 44 3.90 -19.47 -4.83
C LYS A 44 4.88 -18.35 -4.49
N THR A 45 5.13 -18.19 -3.21
CA THR A 45 6.18 -17.32 -2.65
C THR A 45 7.08 -18.12 -1.72
N THR A 46 8.28 -17.61 -1.45
CA THR A 46 9.21 -18.10 -0.43
C THR A 46 9.32 -17.13 0.76
N VAL A 47 8.43 -16.14 0.85
CA VAL A 47 8.52 -15.02 1.80
C VAL A 47 7.25 -14.91 2.62
N GLY A 48 7.42 -14.71 3.92
CA GLY A 48 6.32 -14.49 4.86
C GLY A 48 5.45 -15.74 5.08
N PRO A 49 4.30 -15.59 5.74
CA PRO A 49 3.42 -16.72 6.09
C PRO A 49 2.86 -17.42 4.86
N ASP A 50 2.80 -16.75 3.70
CA ASP A 50 2.27 -17.34 2.48
C ASP A 50 3.23 -18.35 1.82
N ALA A 51 4.49 -18.45 2.29
CA ALA A 51 5.45 -19.46 1.83
C ALA A 51 4.96 -20.90 2.07
N ASP A 52 4.23 -21.10 3.16
CA ASP A 52 3.76 -22.43 3.59
C ASP A 52 2.41 -22.81 2.96
N THR A 53 1.73 -21.86 2.34
CA THR A 53 0.33 -22.03 1.91
C THR A 53 0.21 -22.79 0.59
N GLY A 54 1.28 -22.88 -0.20
CA GLY A 54 1.28 -23.60 -1.48
C GLY A 54 0.59 -22.87 -2.64
N GLY A 55 0.15 -21.62 -2.45
CA GLY A 55 -0.43 -20.78 -3.51
C GLY A 55 -0.79 -19.36 -3.05
N TRP A 56 -1.17 -18.50 -3.99
CA TRP A 56 -1.58 -17.13 -3.70
C TRP A 56 -3.07 -17.07 -3.41
N PHE A 57 -3.43 -17.40 -2.18
CA PHE A 57 -4.82 -17.53 -1.75
C PHE A 57 -5.32 -16.26 -1.06
N LEU A 58 -6.65 -16.09 -1.06
CA LEU A 58 -7.29 -15.03 -0.29
C LEU A 58 -7.04 -15.27 1.20
N ASN A 59 -6.60 -14.22 1.88
CA ASN A 59 -6.45 -14.20 3.33
C ASN A 59 -7.81 -13.85 3.97
N LEU A 60 -8.38 -14.79 4.73
CA LEU A 60 -9.66 -14.58 5.42
C LEU A 60 -9.48 -13.96 6.81
N GLY A 61 -8.60 -12.96 6.90
CA GLY A 61 -8.33 -12.18 8.09
C GLY A 61 -7.81 -13.00 9.27
N ARG A 62 -8.30 -12.69 10.47
CA ARG A 62 -7.79 -13.26 11.74
C ARG A 62 -8.16 -14.72 11.96
N THR A 63 -8.95 -15.31 11.07
CA THR A 63 -9.27 -16.75 11.12
C THR A 63 -8.03 -17.62 10.90
N GLY A 64 -7.03 -17.12 10.17
CA GLY A 64 -5.89 -17.90 9.69
C GLY A 64 -6.25 -18.87 8.56
N ILE A 65 -7.38 -18.64 7.88
CA ILE A 65 -7.79 -19.40 6.72
C ILE A 65 -7.23 -18.75 5.45
N ARG A 66 -6.82 -19.60 4.51
CA ARG A 66 -6.47 -19.26 3.14
C ARG A 66 -7.41 -19.97 2.19
N ALA A 67 -8.04 -19.24 1.30
CA ALA A 67 -9.09 -19.77 0.43
C ALA A 67 -9.02 -19.25 -1.00
N LYS A 68 -9.79 -19.91 -1.87
CA LYS A 68 -10.03 -19.48 -3.25
C LYS A 68 -11.51 -19.18 -3.42
N ILE A 69 -11.84 -18.25 -4.29
CA ILE A 69 -13.18 -18.17 -4.89
C ILE A 69 -13.03 -18.66 -6.33
N LEU A 70 -13.83 -19.64 -6.72
CA LEU A 70 -13.79 -20.22 -8.06
C LEU A 70 -14.91 -19.59 -8.91
N PRO A 71 -14.69 -19.34 -10.22
CA PRO A 71 -15.74 -18.81 -11.10
C PRO A 71 -17.03 -19.64 -11.10
N GLU A 72 -16.92 -20.95 -10.90
CA GLU A 72 -18.06 -21.89 -10.85
C GLU A 72 -18.84 -21.80 -9.53
N PHE A 73 -18.20 -21.28 -8.47
CA PHE A 73 -18.78 -21.09 -7.13
C PHE A 73 -18.44 -19.68 -6.61
N PRO A 74 -18.92 -18.62 -7.27
CA PRO A 74 -18.47 -17.25 -7.02
C PRO A 74 -18.98 -16.67 -5.69
N THR A 75 -19.90 -17.38 -5.03
CA THR A 75 -20.46 -17.05 -3.72
C THR A 75 -19.81 -17.85 -2.58
N GLU A 76 -18.75 -18.62 -2.83
CA GLU A 76 -18.19 -19.52 -1.83
C GLU A 76 -16.67 -19.41 -1.72
N PHE A 77 -16.15 -19.61 -0.52
CA PHE A 77 -14.72 -19.80 -0.31
C PHE A 77 -14.39 -21.29 -0.25
N LEU A 78 -13.56 -21.77 -1.17
CA LEU A 78 -12.92 -23.07 -1.06
C LEU A 78 -11.67 -22.95 -0.18
N VAL A 79 -11.72 -23.51 1.03
CA VAL A 79 -10.59 -23.52 1.95
C VAL A 79 -9.46 -24.36 1.37
N THR A 80 -8.27 -23.77 1.25
CA THR A 80 -7.09 -24.46 0.72
C THR A 80 -6.04 -24.69 1.81
N TYR A 81 -5.92 -23.79 2.78
CA TYR A 81 -4.95 -23.93 3.86
C TYR A 81 -5.48 -23.28 5.15
N VAL A 82 -5.12 -23.85 6.30
CA VAL A 82 -5.41 -23.33 7.64
C VAL A 82 -4.11 -23.35 8.43
N PHE A 83 -3.70 -22.21 8.97
CA PHE A 83 -2.48 -22.15 9.77
C PHE A 83 -2.65 -22.95 11.08
N PRO A 84 -1.70 -23.81 11.48
CA PRO A 84 -1.82 -24.67 12.66
C PRO A 84 -2.07 -23.90 13.97
N ASP A 85 -1.50 -22.70 14.11
CA ASP A 85 -1.61 -21.88 15.32
C ASP A 85 -2.63 -20.74 15.16
N SER A 86 -3.68 -20.97 14.35
CA SER A 86 -4.71 -19.97 14.09
C SER A 86 -6.06 -20.30 14.75
N PRO A 87 -6.95 -19.31 14.91
CA PRO A 87 -8.31 -19.54 15.43
C PRO A 87 -9.11 -20.63 14.72
N ALA A 88 -8.89 -20.84 13.42
CA ALA A 88 -9.61 -21.84 12.65
C ALA A 88 -8.99 -23.25 12.74
N ALA A 89 -7.81 -23.41 13.35
CA ALA A 89 -7.14 -24.69 13.48
C ALA A 89 -8.01 -25.69 14.27
N GLY A 90 -8.10 -26.91 13.76
CA GLY A 90 -8.93 -27.98 14.35
C GLY A 90 -10.43 -27.85 14.10
N VAL A 91 -10.93 -26.65 13.75
CA VAL A 91 -12.35 -26.38 13.46
C VAL A 91 -12.64 -26.49 11.96
N ILE A 92 -11.84 -25.78 11.16
CA ILE A 92 -11.92 -25.73 9.69
C ILE A 92 -10.81 -26.61 9.09
N ARG A 93 -11.07 -27.18 7.92
CA ARG A 93 -10.16 -28.07 7.19
C ARG A 93 -10.00 -27.64 5.74
N SER A 94 -8.85 -27.97 5.15
CA SER A 94 -8.69 -27.87 3.70
C SER A 94 -9.75 -28.72 3.00
N GLY A 95 -10.37 -28.17 1.95
CA GLY A 95 -11.49 -28.77 1.24
C GLY A 95 -12.88 -28.33 1.72
N ASP A 96 -12.99 -27.70 2.90
CA ASP A 96 -14.27 -27.10 3.31
C ASP A 96 -14.68 -25.98 2.35
N ARG A 97 -15.98 -25.88 2.06
CA ARG A 97 -16.57 -24.73 1.37
C ARG A 97 -17.27 -23.85 2.39
N ILE A 98 -16.86 -22.60 2.54
CA ILE A 98 -17.55 -21.64 3.39
C ILE A 98 -18.58 -20.90 2.54
N VAL A 99 -19.85 -21.07 2.90
CA VAL A 99 -21.01 -20.62 2.12
C VAL A 99 -21.80 -19.51 2.81
N GLY A 100 -21.40 -19.13 4.03
CA GLY A 100 -22.01 -18.05 4.78
C GLY A 100 -21.23 -17.70 6.04
N ALA A 101 -21.52 -16.53 6.61
CA ALA A 101 -20.92 -16.06 7.86
C ALA A 101 -21.90 -15.24 8.69
N GLY A 102 -21.78 -15.30 10.01
CA GLY A 102 -22.62 -14.53 10.94
C GLY A 102 -24.11 -14.85 10.81
N GLY A 103 -24.45 -16.12 10.53
CA GLY A 103 -25.82 -16.60 10.36
C GLY A 103 -26.49 -16.19 9.04
N ARG A 104 -25.72 -15.77 8.03
CA ARG A 104 -26.25 -15.40 6.71
C ARG A 104 -25.49 -16.13 5.59
N PRO A 105 -26.19 -16.66 4.57
CA PRO A 105 -25.53 -17.18 3.39
C PRO A 105 -24.88 -16.05 2.59
N PHE A 106 -23.86 -16.39 1.80
CA PHE A 106 -23.31 -15.49 0.80
C PHE A 106 -24.17 -15.57 -0.47
N GLU A 107 -24.79 -14.45 -0.84
CA GLU A 107 -25.74 -14.41 -1.96
C GLU A 107 -25.20 -13.66 -3.17
N THR A 108 -24.32 -12.67 -2.95
CA THR A 108 -23.76 -11.87 -4.03
C THR A 108 -22.52 -12.56 -4.60
N PRO A 109 -22.47 -12.88 -5.90
CA PRO A 109 -21.28 -13.42 -6.53
C PRO A 109 -20.11 -12.43 -6.48
N HIS A 110 -18.91 -12.90 -6.14
CA HIS A 110 -17.71 -12.10 -6.36
C HIS A 110 -17.35 -12.05 -7.84
N VAL A 111 -16.87 -10.90 -8.30
CA VAL A 111 -16.41 -10.69 -9.68
C VAL A 111 -14.94 -10.31 -9.65
N PHE A 112 -14.08 -11.19 -10.15
CA PHE A 112 -12.68 -10.87 -10.36
C PHE A 112 -12.48 -10.06 -11.63
N GLY A 113 -11.58 -9.09 -11.57
CA GLY A 113 -11.00 -8.46 -12.74
C GLY A 113 -10.62 -7.00 -12.50
N TYR A 114 -10.22 -6.36 -13.58
CA TYR A 114 -9.77 -4.96 -13.55
C TYR A 114 -10.79 -4.08 -14.27
N GLY A 115 -11.26 -3.02 -13.60
CA GLY A 115 -12.19 -2.03 -14.17
C GLY A 115 -13.43 -1.78 -13.33
N VAL A 116 -14.20 -0.74 -13.74
CA VAL A 116 -15.49 -0.38 -13.14
C VAL A 116 -16.42 -1.59 -13.12
N GLY A 117 -17.02 -1.89 -11.97
CA GLY A 117 -17.93 -3.04 -11.78
C GLY A 117 -17.24 -4.39 -11.54
N LYS A 118 -15.91 -4.46 -11.70
CA LYS A 118 -15.09 -5.62 -11.29
C LYS A 118 -14.19 -5.31 -10.09
N PHE A 119 -13.85 -4.03 -9.88
CA PHE A 119 -13.16 -3.61 -8.67
C PHE A 119 -14.08 -3.67 -7.46
N GLY A 120 -13.62 -4.31 -6.39
CA GLY A 120 -14.26 -4.25 -5.09
C GLY A 120 -14.09 -5.53 -4.29
N TYR A 121 -14.73 -5.52 -3.13
CA TYR A 121 -14.78 -6.65 -2.22
C TYR A 121 -16.18 -7.29 -2.15
N ASP A 122 -17.07 -6.93 -3.08
CA ASP A 122 -18.45 -7.41 -3.16
C ASP A 122 -18.51 -8.95 -3.16
N GLY A 123 -19.59 -9.47 -2.59
CA GLY A 123 -19.78 -10.91 -2.39
C GLY A 123 -19.13 -11.43 -1.11
N PRO A 124 -18.64 -12.69 -1.10
CA PRO A 124 -18.20 -13.37 0.11
C PRO A 124 -17.14 -12.61 0.91
N MET A 125 -16.28 -11.82 0.27
CA MET A 125 -15.25 -11.04 0.96
C MET A 125 -15.84 -9.94 1.85
N ARG A 126 -16.76 -9.13 1.32
CA ARG A 126 -17.45 -8.07 2.09
C ARG A 126 -18.35 -8.69 3.17
N ASP A 127 -19.06 -9.76 2.85
CA ASP A 127 -19.98 -10.40 3.78
C ASP A 127 -19.22 -11.03 4.96
N LEU A 128 -18.13 -11.73 4.68
CA LEU A 128 -17.23 -12.26 5.70
C LEU A 128 -16.60 -11.15 6.54
N ALA A 129 -16.10 -10.08 5.91
CA ALA A 129 -15.51 -8.95 6.63
C ALA A 129 -16.54 -8.30 7.58
N THR A 130 -17.79 -8.14 7.13
CA THR A 130 -18.89 -7.59 7.94
C THR A 130 -19.24 -8.51 9.11
N ALA A 131 -19.28 -9.83 8.89
CA ALA A 131 -19.52 -10.80 9.94
C ALA A 131 -18.37 -10.82 10.97
N MET A 132 -17.13 -10.75 10.50
CA MET A 132 -15.93 -10.69 11.34
C MET A 132 -15.91 -9.42 12.20
N GLU A 133 -16.21 -8.27 11.60
CA GLU A 133 -16.30 -6.99 12.32
C GLU A 133 -17.32 -7.06 13.47
N ARG A 134 -18.50 -7.64 13.24
CA ARG A 134 -19.52 -7.85 14.28
C ARG A 134 -19.06 -8.83 15.35
N ALA A 135 -18.37 -9.90 14.94
CA ALA A 135 -17.85 -10.89 15.85
C ALA A 135 -16.79 -10.27 16.78
N GLU A 136 -15.83 -9.53 16.24
CA GLU A 136 -14.80 -8.83 17.03
C GLU A 136 -15.39 -7.77 17.97
N ALA A 137 -16.48 -7.11 17.55
CA ALA A 137 -17.15 -6.11 18.35
C ALA A 137 -17.79 -6.67 19.63
N LYS A 138 -18.43 -7.85 19.55
CA LYS A 138 -19.40 -8.29 20.58
C LYS A 138 -19.51 -9.79 20.84
N LEU A 139 -19.01 -10.66 19.96
CA LEU A 139 -19.21 -12.11 20.12
C LEU A 139 -17.90 -12.86 20.44
N GLY A 140 -16.77 -12.36 19.95
CA GLY A 140 -15.46 -13.03 20.01
C GLY A 140 -15.40 -14.34 19.22
N ARG A 141 -16.49 -14.70 18.56
CA ARG A 141 -16.67 -15.93 17.79
C ARG A 141 -17.33 -15.58 16.47
N LEU A 142 -16.75 -16.08 15.39
CA LEU A 142 -17.25 -15.94 14.05
C LEU A 142 -17.94 -17.24 13.64
N SER A 143 -19.26 -17.18 13.55
CA SER A 143 -20.07 -18.26 13.02
C SER A 143 -19.87 -18.38 11.51
N LEU A 144 -19.53 -19.58 11.03
CA LEU A 144 -19.36 -19.90 9.61
C LEU A 144 -20.28 -21.05 9.24
N ALA A 145 -21.07 -20.86 8.18
CA ALA A 145 -21.81 -21.93 7.54
C ALA A 145 -20.88 -22.58 6.51
N ILE A 146 -20.62 -23.88 6.64
CA ILE A 146 -19.72 -24.63 5.76
C ILE A 146 -20.40 -25.85 5.16
N VAL A 147 -19.86 -26.32 4.04
CA VAL A 147 -20.14 -27.64 3.46
C VAL A 147 -18.86 -28.46 3.50
N ARG A 148 -18.89 -29.58 4.22
CA ARG A 148 -17.78 -30.53 4.34
C ARG A 148 -18.23 -31.88 3.82
N GLU A 149 -17.60 -32.38 2.75
CA GLU A 149 -17.97 -33.67 2.13
C GLU A 149 -19.49 -33.74 1.87
N ASP A 150 -20.04 -32.69 1.23
CA ASP A 150 -21.46 -32.51 0.92
C ASP A 150 -22.43 -32.43 2.11
N ARG A 151 -21.90 -32.34 3.34
CA ARG A 151 -22.71 -32.15 4.54
C ARG A 151 -22.65 -30.69 5.02
N PRO A 152 -23.80 -30.00 5.14
CA PRO A 152 -23.84 -28.67 5.72
C PRO A 152 -23.57 -28.74 7.23
N LEU A 153 -22.76 -27.81 7.73
CA LEU A 153 -22.38 -27.68 9.14
C LEU A 153 -22.31 -26.19 9.50
N ASP A 154 -22.67 -25.85 10.73
CA ASP A 154 -22.36 -24.55 11.33
C ASP A 154 -21.21 -24.73 12.33
N VAL A 155 -20.19 -23.88 12.22
CA VAL A 155 -19.01 -23.92 13.08
C VAL A 155 -18.67 -22.54 13.62
N GLU A 156 -18.12 -22.49 14.83
CA GLU A 156 -17.71 -21.26 15.50
C GLU A 156 -16.19 -21.16 15.53
N VAL A 157 -15.64 -20.08 14.98
CA VAL A 157 -14.20 -19.78 15.00
C VAL A 157 -13.92 -18.71 16.06
N GLU A 158 -13.10 -19.01 17.07
CA GLU A 158 -12.81 -18.11 18.18
C GLU A 158 -11.77 -17.04 17.81
N ILE A 159 -12.21 -15.94 17.18
CA ILE A 159 -11.33 -14.84 16.75
C ILE A 159 -11.04 -13.80 17.87
N GLY A 160 -11.76 -13.88 18.99
CA GLY A 160 -11.61 -13.01 20.15
C GLY A 160 -12.11 -11.58 19.96
N PHE A 161 -12.05 -10.80 21.05
CA PHE A 161 -12.61 -9.44 21.15
C PHE A 161 -11.57 -8.32 21.14
N ASN A 162 -10.29 -8.68 21.11
CA ASN A 162 -9.20 -7.78 21.47
C ASN A 162 -9.21 -6.46 20.67
N TYR A 163 -9.64 -6.49 19.42
CA TYR A 163 -9.66 -5.32 18.55
C TYR A 163 -10.97 -4.53 18.60
N GLY A 164 -12.07 -5.11 19.07
CA GLY A 164 -13.38 -4.45 19.06
C GLY A 164 -13.87 -4.09 17.66
N ALA A 165 -14.66 -3.01 17.58
CA ALA A 165 -15.23 -2.48 16.35
C ALA A 165 -14.54 -1.19 15.89
N TYR A 166 -14.59 -0.91 14.60
CA TYR A 166 -14.31 0.41 14.06
C TYR A 166 -15.36 1.41 14.52
N ALA A 167 -14.89 2.52 15.08
CA ALA A 167 -15.74 3.63 15.49
C ALA A 167 -16.21 4.45 14.27
N PRO A 168 -17.32 5.20 14.36
CA PRO A 168 -17.74 6.14 13.32
C PRO A 168 -16.68 7.20 12.96
N GLY A 169 -15.79 7.54 13.91
CA GLY A 169 -14.66 8.45 13.71
C GLY A 169 -13.40 7.81 13.12
N PHE A 170 -13.48 6.56 12.64
CA PHE A 170 -12.36 5.90 11.97
C PHE A 170 -11.80 6.74 10.80
N PRO A 171 -10.47 6.87 10.64
CA PRO A 171 -9.44 6.19 11.42
C PRO A 171 -8.98 6.91 12.69
N ASN A 172 -9.33 8.18 12.90
CA ASN A 172 -8.69 9.03 13.92
C ASN A 172 -9.18 8.78 15.35
N ASP A 173 -10.49 8.65 15.56
CA ASP A 173 -11.10 8.49 16.89
C ASP A 173 -11.59 7.06 17.06
N CYS A 174 -10.67 6.09 17.09
CA CYS A 174 -10.99 4.68 16.99
C CYS A 174 -10.01 3.78 17.76
N ASP A 175 -10.47 3.19 18.87
CA ASP A 175 -9.68 2.28 19.72
C ASP A 175 -9.10 1.08 18.94
N LYS A 176 -9.86 0.56 17.97
CA LYS A 176 -9.42 -0.52 17.08
C LYS A 176 -8.21 -0.10 16.25
N THR A 177 -8.28 1.09 15.63
CA THR A 177 -7.15 1.64 14.85
C THR A 177 -5.95 1.84 15.74
N ASP A 178 -6.13 2.48 16.91
CA ASP A 178 -5.04 2.74 17.83
C ASP A 178 -4.38 1.45 18.30
N ARG A 179 -5.17 0.40 18.55
CA ARG A 179 -4.63 -0.92 18.92
C ARG A 179 -3.82 -1.53 17.78
N ILE A 180 -4.35 -1.53 16.56
CA ILE A 180 -3.63 -2.05 15.38
C ILE A 180 -2.29 -1.30 15.24
N LEU A 181 -2.28 0.02 15.38
CA LEU A 181 -1.04 0.81 15.31
C LEU A 181 -0.08 0.49 16.46
N ARG A 182 -0.58 0.40 17.70
CA ARG A 182 0.23 0.06 18.88
C ARG A 182 0.92 -1.29 18.76
N GLU A 183 0.29 -2.26 18.10
CA GLU A 183 0.86 -3.59 17.91
C GLU A 183 1.74 -3.67 16.65
N THR A 184 1.34 -3.01 15.56
CA THR A 184 2.04 -3.11 14.26
C THR A 184 3.32 -2.28 14.20
N ILE A 185 3.36 -1.11 14.83
CA ILE A 185 4.53 -0.22 14.75
C ILE A 185 5.77 -0.82 15.43
N PRO A 186 5.70 -1.37 16.66
CA PRO A 186 6.82 -2.13 17.24
C PRO A 186 7.21 -3.33 16.37
N TRP A 187 6.23 -4.06 15.83
CA TRP A 187 6.47 -5.21 14.97
C TRP A 187 7.25 -4.85 13.71
N ILE A 188 6.96 -3.69 13.11
CA ILE A 188 7.74 -3.13 11.98
C ILE A 188 9.16 -2.79 12.46
N ALA A 189 9.30 -2.05 13.56
CA ALA A 189 10.60 -1.63 14.07
C ALA A 189 11.55 -2.82 14.35
N GLU A 190 11.04 -3.89 14.96
CA GLU A 190 11.78 -5.13 15.26
C GLU A 190 12.31 -5.88 14.03
N ARG A 191 11.73 -5.61 12.85
CA ARG A 191 12.10 -6.28 11.58
C ARG A 191 13.07 -5.48 10.72
N GLN A 192 13.54 -4.33 11.22
CA GLN A 192 14.60 -3.61 10.55
C GLN A 192 15.85 -4.50 10.52
N ARG A 193 16.39 -4.72 9.33
CA ARG A 193 17.63 -5.46 9.11
C ARG A 193 18.82 -4.64 9.63
N THR A 194 19.96 -5.30 9.78
CA THR A 194 21.19 -4.67 10.27
C THR A 194 21.74 -3.58 9.34
N ASP A 195 21.37 -3.60 8.06
CA ASP A 195 21.69 -2.56 7.07
C ASP A 195 20.82 -1.31 7.20
N GLY A 196 19.84 -1.28 8.13
CA GLY A 196 18.95 -0.15 8.36
C GLY A 196 17.66 -0.17 7.53
N LEU A 197 17.46 -1.16 6.65
CA LEU A 197 16.28 -1.27 5.79
C LEU A 197 15.42 -2.50 6.16
N TRP A 198 14.26 -2.68 5.51
CA TRP A 198 13.35 -3.82 5.76
C TRP A 198 13.29 -4.79 4.57
N SER A 199 13.66 -4.31 3.38
CA SER A 199 13.53 -5.03 2.13
C SER A 199 14.51 -4.51 1.09
N ASP A 200 14.79 -5.32 0.07
CA ASP A 200 15.50 -4.87 -1.12
C ASP A 200 14.59 -4.02 -2.05
N ARG A 201 13.32 -3.80 -1.67
CA ARG A 201 12.35 -2.98 -2.39
C ARG A 201 12.21 -1.60 -1.73
N PRO A 202 12.47 -0.50 -2.46
CA PRO A 202 12.51 0.84 -1.86
C PRO A 202 11.18 1.29 -1.25
N HIS A 203 10.04 0.92 -1.86
CA HIS A 203 8.73 1.31 -1.34
C HIS A 203 8.40 0.70 0.02
N LEU A 204 8.83 -0.54 0.29
CA LEU A 204 8.62 -1.17 1.59
C LEU A 204 9.45 -0.47 2.67
N ASN A 205 10.68 -0.07 2.33
CA ASN A 205 11.54 0.69 3.24
C ASN A 205 10.97 2.06 3.55
N ALA A 206 10.52 2.78 2.51
CA ALA A 206 9.92 4.10 2.65
C ALA A 206 8.67 4.08 3.54
N PHE A 207 7.75 3.14 3.29
CA PHE A 207 6.54 3.04 4.10
C PHE A 207 6.81 2.60 5.55
N ALA A 208 7.77 1.70 5.78
CA ALA A 208 8.18 1.33 7.13
C ALA A 208 8.77 2.52 7.88
N MET A 209 9.72 3.25 7.26
CA MET A 209 10.33 4.44 7.85
C MET A 209 9.29 5.52 8.15
N LEU A 210 8.42 5.84 7.19
CA LEU A 210 7.38 6.86 7.36
C LEU A 210 6.38 6.47 8.46
N ALA A 211 6.03 5.18 8.57
CA ALA A 211 5.16 4.69 9.64
C ALA A 211 5.80 4.88 11.04
N LEU A 212 7.09 4.56 11.19
CA LEU A 212 7.82 4.81 12.44
C LEU A 212 7.88 6.31 12.77
N LEU A 213 8.23 7.13 11.77
CA LEU A 213 8.32 8.59 11.92
C LEU A 213 6.98 9.22 12.31
N ALA A 214 5.88 8.77 11.70
CA ALA A 214 4.51 9.21 11.99
C ALA A 214 4.13 9.09 13.45
N ASN A 215 4.53 7.97 14.05
CA ASN A 215 4.08 7.56 15.36
C ASN A 215 4.94 8.18 16.47
N ASP A 216 6.09 8.76 16.13
CA ASP A 216 6.99 9.53 17.00
C ASP A 216 7.24 8.85 18.37
N ARG A 217 7.46 7.54 18.33
CA ARG A 217 7.79 6.77 19.54
C ARG A 217 9.27 6.99 19.87
N PRO A 218 9.63 7.48 21.07
CA PRO A 218 11.03 7.71 21.42
C PRO A 218 11.93 6.47 21.27
N VAL A 219 11.37 5.27 21.45
CA VAL A 219 12.09 3.99 21.33
C VAL A 219 12.49 3.66 19.89
N ASP A 220 11.81 4.25 18.90
CA ASP A 220 12.03 3.97 17.48
C ASP A 220 13.01 4.96 16.83
N ARG A 221 13.49 5.98 17.56
CA ARG A 221 14.36 7.05 17.03
C ARG A 221 15.64 6.53 16.39
N ASP A 222 16.31 5.58 17.02
CA ASP A 222 17.53 4.98 16.45
C ASP A 222 17.23 4.16 15.19
N ALA A 223 16.07 3.52 15.11
CA ALA A 223 15.65 2.80 13.90
C ALA A 223 15.36 3.77 12.76
N ILE A 224 14.67 4.88 13.04
CA ILE A 224 14.42 5.96 12.08
C ILE A 224 15.74 6.56 11.57
N GLU A 225 16.69 6.86 12.46
CA GLU A 225 18.02 7.37 12.10
C GLU A 225 18.77 6.40 11.18
N ARG A 226 18.80 5.11 11.54
CA ARG A 226 19.46 4.08 10.72
C ARG A 226 18.83 3.98 9.33
N ALA A 227 17.51 4.01 9.26
CA ALA A 227 16.81 3.98 7.98
C ALA A 227 17.13 5.20 7.13
N ALA A 228 17.10 6.40 7.71
CA ALA A 228 17.43 7.64 7.00
C ALA A 228 18.87 7.59 6.45
N ARG A 229 19.84 7.15 7.26
CA ARG A 229 21.24 6.99 6.82
C ARG A 229 21.41 5.93 5.73
N ALA A 230 20.71 4.81 5.84
CA ALA A 230 20.75 3.76 4.83
C ALA A 230 20.13 4.21 3.51
N MET A 231 19.04 4.98 3.56
CA MET A 231 18.41 5.57 2.38
C MET A 231 19.33 6.57 1.69
N ALA A 232 19.97 7.46 2.46
CA ALA A 232 20.96 8.41 1.94
C ALA A 232 22.14 7.68 1.26
N ALA A 233 22.71 6.68 1.93
CA ALA A 233 23.82 5.89 1.38
C ALA A 233 23.46 5.03 0.13
N ASP A 234 22.17 4.79 -0.13
CA ASP A 234 21.68 4.05 -1.30
C ASP A 234 21.21 5.00 -2.42
N THR A 235 21.41 6.32 -2.28
CA THR A 235 21.09 7.31 -3.30
C THR A 235 22.31 8.16 -3.63
N ASP A 236 22.40 8.59 -4.89
CA ASP A 236 23.36 9.58 -5.37
C ASP A 236 22.75 10.33 -6.57
N ASP A 237 23.54 11.14 -7.27
CA ASP A 237 23.11 11.87 -8.47
C ASP A 237 23.47 11.17 -9.79
N SER A 238 23.88 9.89 -9.75
CA SER A 238 24.23 9.10 -10.92
C SER A 238 22.99 8.45 -11.58
N ILE A 239 22.88 8.59 -12.89
CA ILE A 239 21.81 7.94 -13.66
C ILE A 239 22.22 6.52 -14.03
N GLU A 240 21.62 5.57 -13.33
CA GLU A 240 21.63 4.17 -13.69
C GLU A 240 20.31 3.76 -14.37
N TYR A 241 20.38 2.78 -15.26
CA TYR A 241 19.21 2.27 -15.99
C TYR A 241 18.72 0.92 -15.47
N GLN A 242 19.02 0.64 -14.20
CA GLN A 242 18.73 -0.63 -13.55
C GLN A 242 17.46 -0.53 -12.69
N GLY A 243 16.98 -1.69 -12.21
CA GLY A 243 16.05 -1.76 -11.08
C GLY A 243 14.78 -0.88 -11.13
N LEU A 244 14.55 -0.21 -10.01
CA LEU A 244 13.37 0.61 -9.67
C LEU A 244 13.83 2.01 -9.22
N ASP A 245 14.84 2.58 -9.88
CA ASP A 245 15.56 3.76 -9.38
C ASP A 245 14.66 4.99 -9.20
N CYS A 246 13.67 5.19 -10.06
CA CYS A 246 12.71 6.27 -9.86
C CYS A 246 11.86 6.06 -8.60
N TRP A 247 11.51 4.82 -8.25
CA TRP A 247 10.83 4.54 -6.96
C TRP A 247 11.75 4.83 -5.79
N LYS A 248 13.02 4.46 -5.90
CA LYS A 248 14.04 4.69 -4.86
C LYS A 248 14.21 6.18 -4.59
N HIS A 249 14.62 6.96 -5.58
CA HIS A 249 14.96 8.38 -5.39
C HIS A 249 13.75 9.22 -4.99
N THR A 250 12.57 8.98 -5.60
CA THR A 250 11.38 9.75 -5.24
C THR A 250 10.90 9.44 -3.81
N LEU A 251 10.82 8.17 -3.41
CA LEU A 251 10.35 7.81 -2.07
C LEU A 251 11.38 8.09 -0.98
N TYR A 252 12.67 7.88 -1.23
CA TYR A 252 13.71 8.21 -0.25
C TYR A 252 13.88 9.73 -0.12
N GLY A 253 13.71 10.50 -1.20
CA GLY A 253 13.62 11.96 -1.12
C GLY A 253 12.49 12.44 -0.20
N ILE A 254 11.29 11.82 -0.31
CA ILE A 254 10.19 12.08 0.64
C ILE A 254 10.60 11.74 2.08
N CYS A 255 11.16 10.54 2.31
CA CYS A 255 11.54 10.09 3.65
C CYS A 255 12.60 10.99 4.30
N LEU A 256 13.64 11.36 3.55
CA LEU A 256 14.72 12.22 4.04
C LEU A 256 14.24 13.65 4.32
N ALA A 257 13.33 14.17 3.50
CA ALA A 257 12.74 15.48 3.72
C ALA A 257 11.83 15.49 4.97
N GLU A 258 10.93 14.51 5.11
CA GLU A 258 10.12 14.35 6.32
C GLU A 258 10.98 14.16 7.58
N TYR A 259 12.04 13.35 7.48
CA TYR A 259 13.01 13.16 8.55
C TYR A 259 13.67 14.49 8.95
N HIS A 260 14.19 15.26 7.98
CA HIS A 260 14.77 16.58 8.26
C HIS A 260 13.75 17.52 8.91
N LEU A 261 12.52 17.57 8.39
CA LEU A 261 11.47 18.43 8.94
C LEU A 261 11.13 18.07 10.38
N ALA A 262 11.12 16.79 10.73
CA ALA A 262 10.83 16.28 12.07
C ALA A 262 12.00 16.44 13.05
N THR A 263 13.24 16.15 12.64
CA THR A 263 14.40 16.08 13.54
C THR A 263 15.33 17.29 13.47
N LYS A 264 15.20 18.11 12.42
CA LYS A 264 16.10 19.22 12.06
C LYS A 264 17.56 18.79 11.82
N ALA A 265 17.77 17.53 11.44
CA ALA A 265 19.10 17.00 11.16
C ALA A 265 19.71 17.64 9.89
N PRO A 266 20.79 18.44 10.00
CA PRO A 266 21.30 19.24 8.89
C PRO A 266 21.96 18.39 7.79
N TRP A 267 22.51 17.22 8.14
CA TRP A 267 23.18 16.32 7.18
C TRP A 267 22.25 15.89 6.04
N ALA A 268 20.95 15.74 6.31
CA ALA A 268 19.98 15.33 5.30
C ALA A 268 19.80 16.36 4.18
N LEU A 269 20.17 17.62 4.38
CA LEU A 269 20.02 18.66 3.35
C LEU A 269 20.97 18.44 2.17
N ASP A 270 22.18 17.94 2.41
CA ASP A 270 23.14 17.65 1.34
C ASP A 270 22.68 16.46 0.50
N GLU A 271 22.18 15.41 1.16
CA GLU A 271 21.58 14.23 0.51
C GLU A 271 20.35 14.62 -0.34
N LEU A 272 19.49 15.50 0.18
CA LEU A 272 18.33 16.00 -0.57
C LEU A 272 18.74 16.81 -1.82
N ARG A 273 19.85 17.54 -1.76
CA ARG A 273 20.40 18.25 -2.94
C ARG A 273 20.94 17.27 -3.98
N GLU A 274 21.49 16.13 -3.56
CA GLU A 274 21.89 15.05 -4.48
C GLU A 274 20.69 14.41 -5.16
N ILE A 275 19.67 14.04 -4.39
CA ILE A 275 18.43 13.49 -4.94
C ILE A 275 17.75 14.51 -5.87
N ASP A 276 17.74 15.80 -5.54
CA ASP A 276 17.21 16.83 -6.44
C ASP A 276 17.94 16.84 -7.80
N ARG A 277 19.29 16.82 -7.80
CA ARG A 277 20.07 16.73 -9.05
C ARG A 277 19.71 15.48 -9.84
N TRP A 278 19.54 14.34 -9.16
CA TRP A 278 19.07 13.11 -9.77
C TRP A 278 17.69 13.26 -10.41
N LEU A 279 16.71 13.81 -9.67
CA LEU A 279 15.34 13.99 -10.15
C LEU A 279 15.30 14.88 -11.40
N ARG A 280 16.09 15.95 -11.43
CA ARG A 280 16.21 16.83 -12.61
C ARG A 280 16.75 16.07 -13.82
N ALA A 281 17.78 15.25 -13.63
CA ALA A 281 18.37 14.45 -14.70
C ALA A 281 17.44 13.31 -15.18
N ALA A 282 16.66 12.74 -14.27
CA ALA A 282 15.77 11.61 -14.53
C ALA A 282 14.41 12.01 -15.14
N GLN A 283 14.03 13.29 -15.10
CA GLN A 283 12.73 13.76 -15.62
C GLN A 283 12.67 13.68 -17.15
N MET A 284 11.56 13.14 -17.67
CA MET A 284 11.30 13.08 -19.12
C MET A 284 10.82 14.44 -19.65
N GLU A 285 10.93 14.65 -20.97
CA GLU A 285 10.58 15.90 -21.64
C GLU A 285 9.11 16.34 -21.38
N ASN A 286 8.19 15.38 -21.29
CA ASN A 286 6.79 15.63 -20.97
C ASN A 286 6.52 16.00 -19.49
N GLY A 287 7.57 16.07 -18.66
CA GLY A 287 7.49 16.49 -17.27
C GLY A 287 7.38 15.36 -16.25
N GLY A 288 7.24 14.10 -16.69
CA GLY A 288 7.00 12.97 -15.79
C GLY A 288 8.18 12.02 -15.59
N TRP A 289 7.98 11.03 -14.72
CA TRP A 289 8.91 9.93 -14.43
C TRP A 289 8.25 8.58 -14.67
N GLY A 290 9.02 7.66 -15.24
CA GLY A 290 8.62 6.27 -15.44
C GLY A 290 9.30 5.36 -14.42
N HIS A 291 9.13 4.05 -14.54
CA HIS A 291 9.87 3.10 -13.68
C HIS A 291 11.39 3.29 -13.73
N ARG A 292 11.89 3.84 -14.84
CA ARG A 292 13.30 4.12 -15.12
C ARG A 292 13.48 5.60 -15.47
N PRO A 293 14.68 6.17 -15.22
CA PRO A 293 14.96 7.56 -15.55
C PRO A 293 14.86 7.84 -17.06
N ALA A 294 14.77 9.12 -17.41
CA ALA A 294 14.73 9.60 -18.78
C ALA A 294 15.96 9.15 -19.61
N ASN A 295 15.82 9.25 -20.93
CA ASN A 295 16.92 9.01 -21.89
C ASN A 295 17.55 7.61 -21.86
N ARG A 296 16.82 6.59 -21.39
CA ARG A 296 17.33 5.22 -21.40
C ARG A 296 17.64 4.74 -22.81
N PRO A 297 18.85 4.22 -23.07
CA PRO A 297 19.15 3.54 -24.32
C PRO A 297 18.16 2.40 -24.58
N GLY A 298 17.50 2.41 -25.76
CA GLY A 298 16.43 1.46 -26.10
C GLY A 298 15.04 1.83 -25.56
N GLY A 299 14.89 3.02 -24.97
CA GLY A 299 13.62 3.60 -24.54
C GLY A 299 13.25 3.34 -23.07
N ASN A 300 12.34 4.17 -22.57
CA ASN A 300 11.90 4.18 -21.16
C ASN A 300 10.80 3.15 -20.86
N GLY A 301 10.60 2.14 -21.71
CA GLY A 301 9.52 1.17 -21.59
C GLY A 301 8.15 1.84 -21.73
N TYR A 302 7.33 1.80 -20.67
CA TYR A 302 5.99 2.41 -20.60
C TYR A 302 5.97 3.95 -20.57
N GLY A 303 7.15 4.60 -20.54
CA GLY A 303 7.23 6.05 -20.42
C GLY A 303 6.92 6.55 -19.01
N ALA A 304 6.60 7.84 -18.92
CA ALA A 304 6.24 8.49 -17.66
C ALA A 304 4.86 8.07 -17.16
N ILE A 305 4.71 7.95 -15.85
CA ILE A 305 3.49 7.50 -15.18
C ILE A 305 3.16 8.43 -14.01
N ASN A 306 1.87 8.58 -13.71
CA ASN A 306 1.44 9.52 -12.68
C ASN A 306 1.98 9.17 -11.30
N ILE A 307 1.97 7.90 -10.89
CA ILE A 307 2.37 7.53 -9.52
C ILE A 307 3.79 8.00 -9.16
N LEU A 308 4.74 7.86 -10.09
CA LEU A 308 6.12 8.31 -9.88
C LEU A 308 6.28 9.80 -10.05
N THR A 309 5.53 10.40 -10.98
CA THR A 309 5.53 11.86 -11.16
C THR A 309 4.98 12.58 -9.93
N MET A 310 3.94 12.02 -9.30
CA MET A 310 3.37 12.56 -8.06
C MET A 310 4.32 12.36 -6.88
N GLN A 311 4.99 11.21 -6.79
CA GLN A 311 6.04 11.02 -5.77
C GLN A 311 7.20 12.01 -5.94
N ALA A 312 7.67 12.23 -7.17
CA ALA A 312 8.69 13.25 -7.46
C ALA A 312 8.21 14.66 -7.08
N LYS A 313 6.96 15.00 -7.40
CA LYS A 313 6.35 16.28 -7.02
C LYS A 313 6.25 16.45 -5.51
N ILE A 314 5.86 15.42 -4.75
CA ILE A 314 5.84 15.44 -3.28
C ILE A 314 7.28 15.62 -2.74
N ALA A 315 8.24 14.87 -3.27
CA ALA A 315 9.64 14.97 -2.86
C ALA A 315 10.17 16.41 -3.01
N TRP A 316 9.97 17.02 -4.19
CA TRP A 316 10.38 18.41 -4.43
C TRP A 316 9.64 19.42 -3.56
N ALA A 317 8.33 19.24 -3.33
CA ALA A 317 7.56 20.13 -2.45
C ALA A 317 8.12 20.11 -1.02
N LEU A 318 8.45 18.92 -0.50
CA LEU A 318 9.05 18.76 0.82
C LEU A 318 10.49 19.28 0.87
N MET A 319 11.30 19.04 -0.18
CA MET A 319 12.64 19.62 -0.31
C MET A 319 12.60 21.15 -0.23
N ARG A 320 11.64 21.78 -0.91
CA ARG A 320 11.41 23.22 -0.83
C ARG A 320 11.05 23.66 0.60
N GLU A 321 10.21 22.90 1.31
CA GLU A 321 9.91 23.19 2.73
C GLU A 321 11.14 23.02 3.64
N CYS A 322 12.05 22.10 3.32
CA CYS A 322 13.35 21.97 3.98
C CYS A 322 14.32 23.13 3.68
N GLY A 323 14.01 24.01 2.74
CA GLY A 323 14.89 25.09 2.28
C GLY A 323 15.92 24.67 1.23
N VAL A 324 15.69 23.54 0.53
CA VAL A 324 16.46 23.15 -0.65
C VAL A 324 15.88 23.88 -1.87
N GLU A 325 16.75 24.52 -2.65
CA GLU A 325 16.36 25.18 -3.91
C GLU A 325 16.08 24.12 -4.99
N ILE A 326 14.88 24.13 -5.55
CA ILE A 326 14.43 23.20 -6.61
C ILE A 326 14.33 23.93 -7.96
N ASP A 327 14.31 23.16 -9.06
CA ASP A 327 14.04 23.70 -10.40
C ASP A 327 12.54 23.94 -10.57
N GLU A 328 12.09 25.18 -10.38
CA GLU A 328 10.66 25.53 -10.43
C GLU A 328 10.02 25.25 -11.81
N ASP A 329 10.77 25.38 -12.90
CA ASP A 329 10.25 25.05 -14.24
C ASP A 329 10.01 23.55 -14.42
N ARG A 330 10.91 22.73 -13.88
CA ARG A 330 10.73 21.26 -13.87
C ARG A 330 9.61 20.83 -12.94
N PHE A 331 9.50 21.49 -11.79
CA PHE A 331 8.43 21.27 -10.83
C PHE A 331 7.06 21.55 -11.45
N ARG A 332 6.91 22.69 -12.13
CA ARG A 332 5.70 23.04 -12.88
C ARG A 332 5.37 22.03 -13.97
N ARG A 333 6.36 21.55 -14.73
CA ARG A 333 6.12 20.49 -15.75
C ARG A 333 5.64 19.18 -15.13
N ALA A 334 6.12 18.82 -13.95
CA ALA A 334 5.63 17.66 -13.21
C ALA A 334 4.17 17.85 -12.79
N HIS A 335 3.81 19.05 -12.36
CA HIS A 335 2.43 19.42 -12.07
C HIS A 335 1.55 19.32 -13.33
N ASP A 336 1.95 19.93 -14.44
CA ASP A 336 1.22 19.89 -15.71
C ASP A 336 1.00 18.44 -16.20
N PHE A 337 1.98 17.55 -15.99
CA PHE A 337 1.86 16.13 -16.30
C PHE A 337 0.71 15.48 -15.50
N VAL A 338 0.65 15.74 -14.19
CA VAL A 338 -0.39 15.18 -13.31
C VAL A 338 -1.76 15.76 -13.66
N VAL A 339 -1.85 17.06 -13.98
CA VAL A 339 -3.09 17.69 -14.43
C VAL A 339 -3.63 17.03 -15.70
N ARG A 340 -2.78 16.77 -16.71
CA ARG A 340 -3.19 16.06 -17.93
C ARG A 340 -3.65 14.61 -17.65
N GLY A 341 -3.06 13.98 -16.64
CA GLY A 341 -3.42 12.64 -16.18
C GLY A 341 -4.65 12.57 -15.26
N THR A 342 -5.18 13.71 -14.82
CA THR A 342 -6.33 13.78 -13.91
C THR A 342 -7.61 13.97 -14.72
N GLY A 343 -8.56 13.06 -14.53
CA GLY A 343 -9.88 13.13 -15.11
C GLY A 343 -10.72 14.26 -14.52
N ASP A 344 -11.70 14.76 -15.26
CA ASP A 344 -12.65 15.76 -14.75
C ASP A 344 -13.49 15.23 -13.56
N ASN A 345 -13.51 13.91 -13.37
CA ASN A 345 -14.09 13.23 -12.22
C ASN A 345 -13.14 13.11 -11.01
N GLY A 346 -11.94 13.69 -11.09
CA GLY A 346 -10.92 13.70 -10.05
C GLY A 346 -10.03 12.45 -9.99
N TYR A 347 -10.27 11.43 -10.82
CA TYR A 347 -9.42 10.23 -10.84
C TYR A 347 -8.12 10.46 -11.60
N VAL A 348 -7.03 9.88 -11.08
CA VAL A 348 -5.72 9.97 -11.75
C VAL A 348 -5.37 8.70 -12.51
N TRP A 349 -5.22 8.86 -13.83
CA TRP A 349 -4.94 7.78 -14.77
C TRP A 349 -3.49 7.32 -14.73
N TYR A 350 -3.13 6.34 -15.57
CA TYR A 350 -1.81 5.73 -15.48
C TYR A 350 -0.71 6.64 -16.06
N ALA A 351 -0.98 7.20 -17.24
CA ALA A 351 -0.12 8.14 -17.95
C ALA A 351 -0.75 9.55 -17.94
N ASP A 352 -0.10 10.53 -18.56
CA ASP A 352 -0.56 11.92 -18.70
C ASP A 352 -1.62 12.11 -19.79
N GLY A 353 -2.61 11.23 -19.80
CA GLY A 353 -3.77 11.29 -20.67
C GLY A 353 -4.96 10.54 -20.06
N GLY A 354 -6.16 10.81 -20.58
CA GLY A 354 -7.41 10.29 -20.02
C GLY A 354 -8.22 11.32 -19.25
N ARG A 355 -7.93 12.62 -19.40
CA ARG A 355 -8.74 13.71 -18.80
C ARG A 355 -10.23 13.55 -19.08
N ASP A 356 -10.58 13.24 -20.34
CA ASP A 356 -11.97 13.07 -20.77
C ASP A 356 -12.52 11.66 -20.49
N ASN A 357 -11.76 10.81 -19.80
CA ASN A 357 -12.20 9.45 -19.49
C ASN A 357 -13.14 9.48 -18.28
N PRO A 358 -14.44 9.18 -18.46
CA PRO A 358 -15.41 9.22 -17.36
C PRO A 358 -15.29 8.01 -16.42
N GLY A 359 -14.39 7.07 -16.72
CA GLY A 359 -14.20 5.84 -15.97
C GLY A 359 -13.48 6.03 -14.63
N TYR A 360 -13.34 4.91 -13.93
CA TYR A 360 -12.66 4.85 -12.64
C TYR A 360 -11.18 4.50 -12.81
N ALA A 361 -10.31 5.25 -12.14
CA ALA A 361 -8.90 4.91 -12.01
C ALA A 361 -8.57 4.43 -10.58
N ASP A 362 -7.40 3.82 -10.42
CA ASP A 362 -6.94 3.30 -9.14
C ASP A 362 -6.83 4.40 -8.06
N MET A 363 -7.22 4.04 -6.83
CA MET A 363 -7.23 4.97 -5.68
C MET A 363 -5.82 5.28 -5.16
N GLY A 364 -4.86 4.37 -5.33
CA GLY A 364 -3.48 4.62 -4.91
C GLY A 364 -2.87 5.81 -5.65
N ARG A 365 -3.08 5.88 -6.98
CA ARG A 365 -2.72 7.04 -7.81
C ARG A 365 -3.47 8.30 -7.37
N THR A 366 -4.79 8.20 -7.25
CA THR A 366 -5.63 9.36 -6.91
C THR A 366 -5.28 9.94 -5.53
N GLY A 367 -4.99 9.10 -4.54
CA GLY A 367 -4.53 9.54 -3.21
C GLY A 367 -3.17 10.22 -3.25
N ALA A 368 -2.20 9.66 -3.99
CA ALA A 368 -0.90 10.30 -4.16
C ALA A 368 -1.02 11.67 -4.85
N ALA A 369 -1.96 11.83 -5.80
CA ALA A 369 -2.26 13.12 -6.42
C ALA A 369 -2.76 14.13 -5.40
N ALA A 370 -3.77 13.75 -4.63
CA ALA A 370 -4.36 14.61 -3.61
C ALA A 370 -3.29 15.11 -2.62
N LEU A 371 -2.37 14.24 -2.19
CA LEU A 371 -1.24 14.63 -1.36
C LEU A 371 -0.29 15.59 -2.09
N ALA A 372 0.09 15.25 -3.33
CA ALA A 372 0.98 16.09 -4.13
C ALA A 372 0.41 17.49 -4.38
N HIS A 373 -0.90 17.64 -4.55
CA HIS A 373 -1.56 18.95 -4.69
C HIS A 373 -1.72 19.66 -3.35
N ALA A 374 -2.06 18.94 -2.28
CA ALA A 374 -2.19 19.53 -0.94
C ALA A 374 -0.88 20.15 -0.42
N GLN A 375 0.27 19.58 -0.80
CA GLN A 375 1.59 20.11 -0.45
C GLN A 375 2.04 21.28 -1.35
N THR A 376 1.27 21.61 -2.40
CA THR A 376 1.60 22.66 -3.37
C THR A 376 0.40 23.59 -3.60
N PRO A 377 -0.15 24.22 -2.55
CA PRO A 377 -1.40 24.98 -2.65
C PRO A 377 -1.28 26.23 -3.54
N ASP A 378 -0.05 26.70 -3.79
CA ASP A 378 0.23 27.88 -4.60
C ASP A 378 0.23 27.62 -6.11
N GLU A 379 0.22 26.34 -6.52
CA GLU A 379 0.06 25.94 -7.92
C GLU A 379 -1.43 25.69 -8.20
N PRO A 380 -2.03 26.30 -9.24
CA PRO A 380 -3.45 26.13 -9.55
C PRO A 380 -3.77 24.66 -9.82
N ALA A 381 -4.85 24.14 -9.22
CA ALA A 381 -5.25 22.74 -9.29
C ALA A 381 -5.54 22.23 -10.71
#